data_AF-A0A2D5XYT7-F1
#
_entry.id   AF-A0A2D5XYT7-F1
#
_cell.length_a   1.000
_cell.length_b   1.000
_cell.length_c   1.000
_cell.angle_alpha   90.00
_cell.angle_beta   90.00
_cell.angle_gamma   90.00
#
_symmetry.space_group_name_H-M   'P 1'
#
loop_
_entity.id
_entity.type
_entity.pdbx_description
1 polymer ?
#
loop_
_entity_poly.entity_id
_entity_poly.type
_entity_poly.pdbx_seq_one_letter_code
_entity_poly.pdbx_strand_id
1 'polypeptide(L)'
;MTFPVGGQERLDLFLEVARVQQGNLSMWGDTKTWIYPSDLDLLLGAGAQPVIQNSPHRNDYIQEVVYEGMIFQTITDRPLNYE
;
A
#
# COMPACT_ATOMS: atom_id res chain seq x y z
N MET A 1 -7.79 -17.73 -6.11
CA MET A 1 -7.69 -17.09 -4.77
C MET A 1 -9.01 -16.39 -4.54
N THR A 2 -9.78 -16.76 -3.51
CA THR A 2 -11.13 -16.25 -3.27
C THR A 2 -11.06 -15.27 -2.11
N PHE A 3 -11.39 -14.00 -2.36
CA PHE A 3 -11.47 -13.00 -1.29
C PHE A 3 -12.57 -13.38 -0.28
N PRO A 4 -12.39 -13.14 1.02
CA PRO A 4 -13.50 -13.22 1.97
C PRO A 4 -14.63 -12.28 1.53
N VAL A 5 -15.88 -12.67 1.76
CA VAL A 5 -17.08 -11.87 1.43
C VAL A 5 -16.92 -10.45 2.00
N GLY A 6 -17.00 -9.42 1.15
CA GLY A 6 -16.76 -8.01 1.50
C GLY A 6 -15.31 -7.50 1.32
N GLY A 7 -14.35 -8.38 1.02
CA GLY A 7 -12.95 -8.01 0.78
C GLY A 7 -12.77 -7.18 -0.50
N GLN A 8 -13.53 -7.48 -1.55
CA GLN A 8 -13.50 -6.72 -2.79
C GLN A 8 -14.11 -5.32 -2.62
N GLU A 9 -15.27 -5.18 -1.96
CA GLU A 9 -15.90 -3.87 -1.72
C GLU A 9 -15.02 -2.96 -0.86
N ARG A 10 -14.33 -3.54 0.14
CA ARG A 10 -13.37 -2.79 0.96
C ARG A 10 -12.15 -2.36 0.16
N LEU A 11 -11.65 -3.21 -0.73
CA LEU A 11 -10.56 -2.87 -1.66
C LEU A 11 -11.01 -1.75 -2.61
N ASP A 12 -12.19 -1.84 -3.20
CA ASP A 12 -12.73 -0.84 -4.13
C ASP A 12 -12.87 0.53 -3.45
N LEU A 13 -13.48 0.59 -2.26
CA LEU A 13 -13.60 1.83 -1.47
C LEU A 13 -12.23 2.41 -1.10
N PHE A 14 -11.30 1.54 -0.69
CA PHE A 14 -9.94 1.93 -0.38
C PHE A 14 -9.24 2.56 -1.60
N LEU A 15 -9.36 1.95 -2.78
CA LEU A 15 -8.75 2.44 -4.02
C LEU A 15 -9.37 3.78 -4.46
N GLU A 16 -10.68 3.95 -4.27
CA GLU A 16 -11.35 5.21 -4.54
C GLU A 16 -10.81 6.35 -3.66
N VAL A 17 -10.71 6.12 -2.35
CA VAL A 17 -10.14 7.10 -1.40
C VAL A 17 -8.68 7.40 -1.74
N ALA A 18 -7.88 6.38 -2.07
CA ALA A 18 -6.49 6.54 -2.44
C ALA A 18 -6.30 7.40 -3.69
N ARG A 19 -7.13 7.20 -4.72
CA ARG A 19 -7.09 8.01 -5.96
C ARG A 19 -7.39 9.49 -5.67
N VAL A 20 -8.36 9.77 -4.80
CA VAL A 20 -8.67 11.15 -4.37
C VAL A 20 -7.49 11.76 -3.60
N GLN A 21 -6.88 10.99 -2.70
CA GLN A 21 -5.72 11.46 -1.95
C GLN A 21 -4.51 11.71 -2.84
N GLN A 22 -4.18 10.81 -3.78
CA GLN A 22 -3.10 11.04 -4.74
C GLN A 22 -3.34 12.23 -5.65
N GLY A 23 -4.58 12.46 -6.08
CA GLY A 23 -4.94 13.66 -6.83
C GLY A 23 -4.57 14.94 -6.07
N ASN A 24 -4.81 14.95 -4.75
CA ASN A 24 -4.39 16.05 -3.88
C ASN A 24 -2.87 16.06 -3.64
N LEU A 25 -2.26 14.92 -3.32
CA LEU A 25 -0.83 14.80 -2.97
C LEU A 25 0.10 15.09 -4.18
N SER A 26 -0.34 14.75 -5.39
CA SER A 26 0.36 15.08 -6.65
C SER A 26 0.53 16.60 -6.81
N MET A 27 -0.35 17.43 -6.23
CA MET A 27 -0.18 18.88 -6.24
C MET A 27 0.97 19.35 -5.33
N TRP A 28 1.36 18.51 -4.36
CA TRP A 28 2.45 18.76 -3.41
C TRP A 28 3.74 18.03 -3.78
N GLY A 29 3.76 17.30 -4.91
CA GLY A 29 4.92 16.51 -5.37
C GLY A 29 5.10 15.18 -4.64
N ASP A 30 4.19 14.82 -3.73
CA ASP A 30 4.19 13.53 -3.06
C ASP A 30 3.27 12.57 -3.83
N THR A 31 3.80 11.49 -4.38
CA THR A 31 3.02 10.51 -5.17
C THR A 31 2.69 9.25 -4.39
N LYS A 32 3.10 9.17 -3.12
CA LYS A 32 2.94 8.00 -2.27
C LYS A 32 1.76 8.16 -1.33
N THR A 33 0.89 7.15 -1.27
CA THR A 33 -0.25 7.11 -0.36
C THR A 33 0.11 6.33 0.89
N TRP A 34 -0.01 6.96 2.06
CA TRP A 34 0.20 6.30 3.35
C TRP A 34 -0.97 5.38 3.68
N ILE A 35 -0.67 4.13 4.04
CA ILE A 35 -1.67 3.13 4.40
C ILE A 35 -1.33 2.47 5.73
N TYR A 36 -2.33 1.85 6.36
CA TYR A 36 -2.08 1.00 7.52
C TYR A 36 -1.47 -0.34 7.08
N PRO A 37 -0.64 -0.98 7.91
CA PRO A 37 -0.08 -2.30 7.61
C PRO A 37 -1.15 -3.36 7.31
N SER A 38 -2.34 -3.28 7.93
CA SER A 38 -3.44 -4.22 7.68
C SER A 38 -4.03 -4.13 6.27
N ASP A 39 -3.88 -2.98 5.60
CA ASP A 39 -4.39 -2.77 4.24
C ASP A 39 -3.36 -3.22 3.19
N LEU A 40 -2.10 -3.41 3.60
CA LEU A 40 -1.05 -3.96 2.75
C LEU A 40 -1.36 -5.39 2.32
N ASP A 41 -1.83 -6.23 3.24
CA ASP A 41 -2.21 -7.62 2.94
C ASP A 41 -3.36 -7.70 1.93
N LEU A 42 -4.29 -6.73 1.95
CA LEU A 42 -5.37 -6.63 0.97
C LEU A 42 -4.83 -6.31 -0.43
N LEU A 43 -3.90 -5.36 -0.53
CA LEU A 43 -3.25 -4.99 -1.78
C LEU A 43 -2.42 -6.14 -2.35
N LEU A 44 -1.63 -6.80 -1.50
CA LEU A 44 -0.84 -7.97 -1.90
C LEU A 44 -1.75 -9.12 -2.35
N GLY A 45 -2.84 -9.38 -1.64
CA GLY A 45 -3.87 -10.35 -2.04
C GLY A 45 -4.56 -10.01 -3.36
N ALA A 46 -4.61 -8.73 -3.72
CA ALA A 46 -5.09 -8.24 -5.02
C ALA A 46 -4.04 -8.29 -6.14
N GLY A 47 -2.82 -8.73 -5.84
CA GLY A 47 -1.74 -8.83 -6.82
C GLY A 47 -0.88 -7.56 -6.94
N ALA A 48 -0.90 -6.68 -5.94
CA ALA A 48 0.04 -5.57 -5.86
C ALA A 48 1.48 -6.08 -5.83
N GLN A 49 2.38 -5.36 -6.49
CA GLN A 49 3.80 -5.71 -6.53
C GLN A 49 4.56 -4.99 -5.42
N PRO A 50 5.29 -5.72 -4.54
CA PRO A 50 6.09 -5.08 -3.51
C PRO A 50 7.29 -4.35 -4.13
N VAL A 51 7.53 -3.15 -3.63
CA VAL A 51 8.71 -2.35 -3.89
C VAL A 51 9.53 -2.32 -2.60
N ILE A 52 10.64 -3.06 -2.60
CA ILE A 52 11.52 -3.13 -1.44
C ILE A 52 12.27 -1.80 -1.33
N GLN A 53 11.90 -0.97 -0.36
CA GLN A 53 12.69 0.19 0.03
C GLN A 53 13.23 0.00 1.44
N ASN A 54 14.56 0.07 1.59
CA ASN A 54 15.17 0.11 2.90
C ASN A 54 14.97 1.52 3.47
N SER A 55 14.29 1.60 4.60
CA SER A 55 14.21 2.86 5.35
C SER A 55 15.60 3.25 5.88
N PRO A 56 15.95 4.55 5.86
CA PRO A 56 17.16 5.05 6.49
C PRO A 56 17.09 5.03 8.02
N HIS A 57 15.90 4.87 8.61
CA HIS A 57 15.73 4.78 10.06
C HIS A 57 15.85 3.33 10.52
N ARG A 58 16.86 3.06 11.34
CA ARG A 58 17.36 1.73 11.75
C ARG A 58 16.31 0.76 12.33
N ASN A 59 15.12 1.25 12.70
CA ASN A 59 14.07 0.49 13.38
C ASN A 59 12.71 0.50 12.67
N ASP A 60 12.54 1.25 11.58
CA ASP A 60 11.26 1.36 10.85
C ASP A 60 11.46 0.83 9.45
N TYR A 61 10.78 -0.24 9.04
CA TYR A 61 10.82 -0.72 7.65
C TYR A 61 9.70 -0.04 6.86
N ILE A 62 10.05 0.85 5.94
CA ILE A 62 9.10 1.40 4.99
C ILE A 62 8.85 0.33 3.94
N GLN A 63 7.60 -0.10 3.82
CA GLN A 63 7.17 -1.05 2.81
C GLN A 63 6.33 -0.31 1.78
N GLU A 64 6.67 -0.51 0.52
CA GLU A 64 5.92 0.05 -0.58
C GLU A 64 5.33 -1.05 -1.45
N VAL A 65 4.14 -0.81 -1.99
CA VAL A 65 3.53 -1.68 -3.00
C VAL A 65 3.01 -0.83 -4.15
N VAL A 66 3.12 -1.35 -5.36
CA VAL A 66 2.55 -0.76 -6.57
C VAL A 66 1.31 -1.53 -6.96
N TYR A 67 0.19 -0.82 -7.06
CA TYR A 67 -1.08 -1.37 -7.52
C TYR A 67 -1.73 -0.40 -8.49
N GLU A 68 -2.09 -0.87 -9.68
CA GLU A 68 -2.69 -0.06 -10.75
C GLU A 68 -1.92 1.24 -11.07
N GLY A 69 -0.60 1.23 -10.94
CA GLY A 69 0.27 2.39 -11.19
C GLY A 69 0.36 3.40 -10.03
N MET A 70 -0.32 3.14 -8.91
CA MET A 70 -0.23 3.91 -7.67
C MET A 70 0.80 3.30 -6.72
N ILE A 71 1.54 4.15 -5.99
CA ILE A 71 2.48 3.70 -4.95
C ILE A 71 1.81 3.90 -3.59
N PHE A 72 1.68 2.80 -2.85
CA PHE A 72 1.25 2.80 -1.47
C PHE A 72 2.43 2.54 -0.57
N GLN A 73 2.50 3.21 0.58
CA GLN A 73 3.58 3.07 1.55
C GLN A 73 3.05 2.90 2.97
N THR A 74 3.73 2.08 3.76
CA THR A 74 3.43 1.89 5.18
C THR A 74 4.72 1.69 5.97
N ILE A 75 4.67 1.99 7.27
CA ILE A 75 5.77 1.69 8.20
C ILE A 75 5.43 0.40 8.93
N THR A 76 6.39 -0.50 8.95
CA THR A 76 6.31 -1.79 9.64
C THR A 76 7.51 -1.94 10.57
N ASP A 77 7.30 -2.71 11.64
CA ASP A 77 8.30 -3.08 12.63
C ASP A 77 9.24 -4.20 12.14
N ARG A 78 8.92 -4.83 10.99
CA ARG A 78 9.67 -5.95 10.41
C ARG A 78 9.60 -5.94 8.87
N PRO A 79 10.65 -6.36 8.15
CA PRO A 79 10.56 -6.54 6.70
C PRO A 79 9.62 -7.70 6.38
N LEU A 80 8.74 -7.53 5.38
CA LEU A 80 7.98 -8.65 4.81
C LEU A 80 8.97 -9.56 4.08
N ASN A 81 9.30 -10.69 4.68
CA ASN A 81 9.92 -11.80 3.97
C ASN A 81 8.81 -12.52 3.20
N TYR A 82 8.77 -12.30 1.88
CA TYR A 82 7.91 -13.04 0.97
C TYR A 82 8.59 -14.38 0.65
N GLU A 83 8.42 -15.38 1.51
CA GLU A 83 8.74 -16.79 1.20
C GLU A 83 7.58 -17.50 0.49
#